data_AF-A0A8S1BU07-F1
#
_entry.id   AF-A0A8S1BU07-F1
#
_cell.length_a   1.000
_cell.length_b   1.000
_cell.length_c   1.000
_cell.angle_alpha   90.00
_cell.angle_beta   90.00
_cell.angle_gamma   90.00
#
_symmetry.space_group_name_H-M   'P 1'
#
loop_
_entity.id
_entity.type
_entity.pdbx_description
1 polymer ?
#
loop_
_entity_poly.entity_id
_entity_poly.type
_entity_poly.pdbx_seq_one_letter_code
_entity_poly.pdbx_strand_id
1 'polypeptide(L)'
;MRPLSRQRYRKFNLYGEPALNTTDEVDIAVFNTTFGATFGTFTCMDLLFFNPGMRLVREFGVTDIAFPTAWFSELPFLTAVQAQSAWAIGLGVNFLGSGYNLPSVGNSGSGVYSAEQGVLASVMAQENGTKLLVARVPISPRKYSAANRENGQIRKGSPATFDLLLKNDNLRDYTSAPLTPEIGSNLTLTHCQADLCCTVDYQLELVDASGAFNYRLVVIDGIVTHDGGKYVNREQVCSVIACSGAETTSCSDDLSLSTYSANTLFKSLVVSGNFSTDLLQPNTLVVPSLQVLRPLDDFLYAPSFPTSASRLQLTRSVSNLHAFGIFSHDFEPADA
;
A
#
# COMPACT_ATOMS: atom_id res chain seq x y z
N MET A 1 -14.11 -33.72 17.09
CA MET A 1 -13.57 -32.68 16.17
C MET A 1 -14.65 -32.36 15.15
N ARG A 2 -15.09 -31.10 15.03
CA ARG A 2 -15.97 -30.72 13.90
C ARG A 2 -15.12 -30.81 12.62
N PRO A 3 -15.60 -31.44 11.53
CA PRO A 3 -14.85 -31.46 10.28
C PRO A 3 -14.62 -30.01 9.82
N LEU A 4 -13.39 -29.70 9.41
CA LEU A 4 -13.08 -28.42 8.76
C LEU A 4 -14.02 -28.26 7.57
N SER A 5 -14.89 -27.25 7.58
CA SER A 5 -15.73 -26.96 6.42
C SER A 5 -14.82 -26.59 5.26
N ARG A 6 -14.98 -27.28 4.12
CA ARG A 6 -14.32 -26.85 2.89
C ARG A 6 -14.90 -25.48 2.53
N GLN A 7 -14.05 -24.46 2.52
CA GLN A 7 -14.47 -23.15 2.06
C GLN A 7 -14.34 -23.04 0.55
N ARG A 8 -15.29 -22.33 -0.05
CA ARG A 8 -15.29 -21.96 -1.46
C ARG A 8 -15.65 -20.49 -1.54
N TYR A 9 -14.90 -19.77 -2.35
CA TYR A 9 -15.14 -18.36 -2.66
C TYR A 9 -15.16 -18.18 -4.18
N ARG A 10 -16.09 -17.37 -4.68
CA ARG A 10 -16.16 -16.93 -6.07
C ARG A 10 -15.85 -15.45 -6.11
N LYS A 11 -14.87 -15.05 -6.93
CA LYS A 11 -14.44 -13.65 -7.06
C LYS A 11 -15.64 -12.75 -7.39
N PHE A 12 -15.84 -11.72 -6.59
CA PHE A 12 -17.01 -10.84 -6.71
C PHE A 12 -16.71 -9.62 -7.58
N ASN A 13 -15.55 -8.98 -7.39
CA ASN A 13 -15.15 -7.78 -8.12
C ASN A 13 -14.20 -8.14 -9.27
N LEU A 14 -14.77 -8.37 -10.46
CA LEU A 14 -14.00 -8.74 -11.65
C LEU A 14 -13.19 -7.57 -12.20
N TYR A 15 -11.96 -7.84 -12.68
CA TYR A 15 -11.05 -6.87 -13.30
C TYR A 15 -11.19 -6.83 -14.84
N GLY A 16 -12.25 -7.44 -15.37
CA GLY A 16 -12.47 -7.60 -16.81
C GLY A 16 -12.06 -8.98 -17.33
N GLU A 17 -12.15 -10.03 -16.52
CA GLU A 17 -12.01 -11.42 -16.96
C GLU A 17 -13.24 -11.85 -17.80
N PRO A 18 -13.15 -11.93 -19.15
CA PRO A 18 -14.34 -12.10 -20.00
C PRO A 18 -14.97 -13.50 -19.91
N ALA A 19 -14.24 -14.47 -19.34
CA ALA A 19 -14.69 -15.84 -19.19
C ALA A 19 -15.38 -16.11 -17.83
N LEU A 20 -15.47 -15.10 -16.97
CA LEU A 20 -16.03 -15.23 -15.63
C LEU A 20 -17.29 -14.38 -15.48
N ASN A 21 -18.21 -14.85 -14.63
CA ASN A 21 -19.36 -14.08 -14.18
C ASN A 21 -19.21 -13.81 -12.67
N THR A 22 -19.83 -12.73 -12.21
CA THR A 22 -20.02 -12.49 -10.78
C THR A 22 -21.32 -13.11 -10.28
N THR A 23 -21.43 -13.31 -8.97
CA THR A 23 -22.65 -13.78 -8.32
C THR A 23 -23.57 -12.61 -7.99
N ASP A 24 -24.88 -12.85 -7.85
CA ASP A 24 -25.84 -11.80 -7.46
C ASP A 24 -25.56 -11.26 -6.05
N GLU A 25 -25.14 -12.14 -5.14
CA GLU A 25 -24.72 -11.81 -3.78
C GLU A 25 -23.27 -12.26 -3.55
N VAL A 26 -22.52 -11.51 -2.74
CA VAL A 26 -21.14 -11.85 -2.40
C VAL A 26 -21.07 -13.10 -1.52
N ASP A 27 -20.18 -14.03 -1.87
CA ASP A 27 -19.86 -15.19 -1.02
C ASP A 27 -19.04 -14.74 0.20
N ILE A 28 -19.47 -15.13 1.41
CA ILE A 28 -18.69 -14.92 2.64
C ILE A 28 -17.96 -16.22 3.02
N ALA A 29 -16.66 -16.26 2.74
CA ALA A 29 -15.82 -17.44 2.98
C ALA A 29 -14.94 -17.29 4.22
N VAL A 30 -15.44 -17.76 5.37
CA VAL A 30 -14.75 -17.72 6.68
C VAL A 30 -14.54 -19.11 7.28
N PHE A 31 -13.36 -19.41 7.80
CA PHE A 31 -13.07 -20.68 8.46
C PHE A 31 -12.16 -20.55 9.68
N ASN A 32 -12.42 -21.39 10.67
CA ASN A 32 -11.60 -21.47 11.88
C ASN A 32 -10.51 -22.54 11.71
N THR A 33 -9.35 -22.27 12.28
CA THR A 33 -8.22 -23.20 12.28
C THR A 33 -8.03 -23.85 13.65
N THR A 34 -7.35 -25.00 13.68
CA THR A 34 -7.02 -25.69 14.95
C THR A 34 -5.99 -24.94 15.79
N PHE A 35 -5.25 -24.02 15.18
CA PHE A 35 -4.28 -23.15 15.86
C PHE A 35 -4.89 -21.81 16.31
N GLY A 36 -6.22 -21.67 16.28
CA GLY A 36 -6.95 -20.58 16.95
C GLY A 36 -7.13 -19.30 16.12
N ALA A 37 -6.80 -19.33 14.83
CA ALA A 37 -7.02 -18.21 13.92
C ALA A 37 -8.36 -18.32 13.18
N THR A 38 -8.94 -17.17 12.83
CA THR A 38 -10.15 -17.10 11.98
C THR A 38 -9.75 -16.52 10.63
N PHE A 39 -9.77 -17.36 9.60
CA PHE A 39 -9.38 -16.98 8.26
C PHE A 39 -10.56 -16.54 7.40
N GLY A 40 -10.36 -15.50 6.61
CA GLY A 40 -11.18 -15.15 5.46
C GLY A 40 -10.39 -15.35 4.16
N THR A 41 -11.10 -15.42 3.04
CA THR A 41 -10.46 -15.41 1.72
C THR A 41 -11.27 -14.60 0.72
N PHE A 42 -10.54 -13.88 -0.13
CA PHE A 42 -11.02 -13.14 -1.29
C PHE A 42 -9.91 -13.05 -2.33
N THR A 43 -10.18 -12.56 -3.55
CA THR A 43 -9.25 -12.71 -4.68
C THR A 43 -8.95 -11.40 -5.39
N CYS A 44 -7.67 -11.06 -5.49
CA CYS A 44 -7.15 -9.96 -6.30
C CYS A 44 -7.90 -8.62 -6.05
N MET A 45 -8.56 -8.07 -7.07
CA MET A 45 -9.26 -6.78 -7.04
C MET A 45 -10.29 -6.64 -5.91
N ASP A 46 -10.82 -7.74 -5.36
CA ASP A 46 -11.65 -7.70 -4.14
C ASP A 46 -10.99 -6.96 -2.96
N LEU A 47 -9.66 -6.87 -2.94
CA LEU A 47 -8.89 -6.07 -1.97
C LEU A 47 -9.33 -4.62 -1.94
N LEU A 48 -9.87 -4.10 -3.05
CA LEU A 48 -10.24 -2.71 -3.22
C LEU A 48 -11.72 -2.41 -2.95
N PHE A 49 -12.52 -3.41 -2.55
CA PHE A 49 -13.98 -3.27 -2.38
C PHE A 49 -14.50 -3.81 -1.05
N PHE A 50 -15.63 -3.26 -0.58
CA PHE A 50 -16.13 -3.53 0.78
C PHE A 50 -16.53 -4.99 0.87
N ASN A 51 -17.21 -5.43 -0.19
CA ASN A 51 -17.64 -6.80 -0.40
C ASN A 51 -16.61 -7.55 -1.26
N PRO A 52 -16.03 -8.67 -0.79
CA PRO A 52 -16.03 -9.14 0.60
C PRO A 52 -14.92 -8.53 1.47
N GLY A 53 -13.96 -7.80 0.89
CA GLY A 53 -12.67 -7.48 1.50
C GLY A 53 -12.77 -6.93 2.92
N MET A 54 -13.35 -5.75 3.07
CA MET A 54 -13.54 -5.14 4.40
C MET A 54 -14.57 -5.85 5.24
N ARG A 55 -15.65 -6.32 4.61
CA ARG A 55 -16.80 -6.92 5.28
C ARG A 55 -16.38 -8.13 6.12
N LEU A 56 -15.46 -8.95 5.60
CA LEU A 56 -14.88 -10.08 6.31
C LEU A 56 -14.24 -9.66 7.66
N VAL A 57 -13.53 -8.54 7.68
CA VAL A 57 -12.89 -8.04 8.90
C VAL A 57 -13.90 -7.39 9.84
N ARG A 58 -14.72 -6.47 9.32
CA ARG A 58 -15.62 -5.63 10.14
C ARG A 58 -16.83 -6.39 10.69
N GLU A 59 -17.44 -7.26 9.89
CA GLU A 59 -18.69 -7.94 10.25
C GLU A 59 -18.47 -9.38 10.72
N PHE A 60 -17.43 -10.05 10.22
CA PHE A 60 -17.18 -11.46 10.51
C PHE A 60 -15.97 -11.72 11.43
N GLY A 61 -15.27 -10.66 11.86
CA GLY A 61 -14.19 -10.76 12.84
C GLY A 61 -12.99 -11.59 12.35
N VAL A 62 -12.76 -11.62 11.03
CA VAL A 62 -11.60 -12.29 10.45
C VAL A 62 -10.31 -11.62 10.92
N THR A 63 -9.36 -12.43 11.36
CA THR A 63 -8.04 -11.98 11.83
C THR A 63 -6.93 -12.26 10.83
N ASP A 64 -7.17 -13.16 9.88
CA ASP A 64 -6.16 -13.63 8.94
C ASP A 64 -6.77 -13.76 7.53
N ILE A 65 -6.07 -13.26 6.52
CA ILE A 65 -6.53 -13.36 5.13
C ILE A 65 -5.63 -14.31 4.33
N ALA A 66 -6.26 -15.25 3.64
CA ALA A 66 -5.63 -15.98 2.54
C ALA A 66 -6.02 -15.32 1.21
N PHE A 67 -5.05 -14.72 0.53
CA PHE A 67 -5.26 -13.87 -0.65
C PHE A 67 -4.52 -14.39 -1.88
N PRO A 68 -5.16 -15.25 -2.69
CA PRO A 68 -4.68 -15.53 -4.03
C PRO A 68 -4.86 -14.30 -4.94
N THR A 69 -3.86 -14.00 -5.77
CA THR A 69 -3.94 -12.84 -6.67
C THR A 69 -3.14 -13.03 -7.95
N ALA A 70 -3.61 -12.40 -9.02
CA ALA A 70 -2.84 -12.13 -10.23
C ALA A 70 -2.80 -10.60 -10.41
N TRP A 71 -2.15 -9.94 -9.45
CA TRP A 71 -2.14 -8.49 -9.34
C TRP A 71 -1.24 -7.87 -10.40
N PHE A 72 -1.72 -6.87 -11.12
CA PHE A 72 -0.87 -6.03 -11.96
C PHE A 72 -0.31 -4.91 -11.08
N SER A 73 0.98 -4.94 -10.80
CA SER A 73 1.59 -3.93 -9.93
C SER A 73 1.65 -2.58 -10.63
N GLU A 74 1.22 -1.54 -9.92
CA GLU A 74 1.01 -0.22 -10.48
C GLU A 74 1.62 0.88 -9.59
N LEU A 75 2.32 1.83 -10.18
CA LEU A 75 2.83 3.02 -9.49
C LEU A 75 1.79 4.15 -9.50
N PRO A 76 1.74 4.99 -8.45
CA PRO A 76 2.68 5.02 -7.32
C PRO A 76 2.22 4.26 -6.06
N PHE A 77 0.96 3.84 -5.97
CA PHE A 77 0.36 3.34 -4.71
C PHE A 77 0.02 1.85 -4.69
N LEU A 78 -0.08 1.21 -5.86
CA LEU A 78 -0.72 -0.10 -6.02
C LEU A 78 0.25 -1.18 -6.52
N THR A 79 1.52 -1.12 -6.13
CA THR A 79 2.33 -2.34 -6.21
C THR A 79 1.74 -3.38 -5.25
N ALA A 80 1.79 -4.65 -5.65
CA ALA A 80 1.14 -5.71 -4.87
C ALA A 80 1.59 -5.73 -3.40
N VAL A 81 2.90 -5.53 -3.14
CA VAL A 81 3.42 -5.50 -1.76
C VAL A 81 2.98 -4.26 -0.98
N GLN A 82 2.84 -3.10 -1.64
CA GLN A 82 2.28 -1.87 -1.03
C GLN A 82 0.84 -2.11 -0.59
N ALA A 83 -0.03 -2.47 -1.54
CA ALA A 83 -1.45 -2.61 -1.29
C ALA A 83 -1.73 -3.65 -0.20
N GLN A 84 -1.10 -4.82 -0.29
CA GLN A 84 -1.31 -5.92 0.67
C GLN A 84 -0.80 -5.56 2.08
N SER A 85 0.38 -4.93 2.20
CA SER A 85 0.92 -4.53 3.50
C SER A 85 0.12 -3.39 4.13
N ALA A 86 -0.23 -2.38 3.35
CA ALA A 86 -0.98 -1.21 3.82
C ALA A 86 -2.38 -1.62 4.30
N TRP A 87 -3.04 -2.51 3.56
CA TRP A 87 -4.35 -3.08 3.92
C TRP A 87 -4.28 -3.89 5.22
N ALA A 88 -3.26 -4.74 5.38
CA ALA A 88 -3.05 -5.54 6.60
C ALA A 88 -2.89 -4.65 7.85
N ILE A 89 -2.06 -3.60 7.75
CA ILE A 89 -1.82 -2.64 8.84
C ILE A 89 -3.08 -1.81 9.13
N GLY A 90 -3.73 -1.28 8.09
CA GLY A 90 -4.91 -0.44 8.22
C GLY A 90 -6.10 -1.15 8.87
N LEU A 91 -6.32 -2.43 8.54
CA LEU A 91 -7.43 -3.22 9.10
C LEU A 91 -7.08 -4.07 10.31
N GLY A 92 -5.80 -4.16 10.67
CA GLY A 92 -5.40 -4.85 11.90
C GLY A 92 -5.39 -6.38 11.79
N VAL A 93 -5.01 -6.93 10.64
CA VAL A 93 -5.04 -8.38 10.36
C VAL A 93 -3.69 -8.92 9.91
N ASN A 94 -3.54 -10.24 9.94
CA ASN A 94 -2.51 -10.93 9.17
C ASN A 94 -2.97 -11.10 7.73
N PHE A 95 -2.03 -11.06 6.79
CA PHE A 95 -2.35 -11.14 5.36
C PHE A 95 -1.33 -12.02 4.64
N LEU A 96 -1.82 -13.04 3.94
CA LEU A 96 -1.02 -13.99 3.17
C LEU A 96 -1.29 -13.80 1.68
N GLY A 97 -0.46 -13.00 1.02
CA GLY A 97 -0.56 -12.71 -0.41
C GLY A 97 0.21 -13.72 -1.25
N SER A 98 -0.50 -14.46 -2.10
CA SER A 98 0.07 -15.39 -3.07
C SER A 98 -0.20 -14.88 -4.48
N GLY A 99 0.83 -14.26 -5.07
CA GLY A 99 0.76 -13.62 -6.38
C GLY A 99 1.21 -14.51 -7.52
N TYR A 100 0.49 -14.43 -8.64
CA TYR A 100 0.95 -14.93 -9.93
C TYR A 100 2.25 -14.21 -10.34
N ASN A 101 3.16 -14.96 -10.95
CA ASN A 101 4.45 -14.46 -11.37
C ASN A 101 4.54 -14.49 -12.89
N LEU A 102 4.41 -13.31 -13.49
CA LEU A 102 4.67 -13.01 -14.89
C LEU A 102 5.15 -11.54 -14.98
N PRO A 103 6.40 -11.25 -14.58
CA PRO A 103 6.92 -9.89 -14.48
C PRO A 103 6.88 -9.10 -15.80
N SER A 104 6.98 -9.79 -16.94
CA SER A 104 6.91 -9.17 -18.27
C SER A 104 5.60 -8.45 -18.59
N VAL A 105 4.53 -8.71 -17.82
CA VAL A 105 3.25 -7.99 -17.91
C VAL A 105 2.86 -7.33 -16.59
N GLY A 106 3.79 -7.24 -15.63
CA GLY A 106 3.62 -6.61 -14.33
C GLY A 106 2.93 -7.45 -13.26
N ASN A 107 2.73 -8.74 -13.51
CA ASN A 107 2.29 -9.66 -12.45
C ASN A 107 3.47 -10.06 -11.56
N SER A 108 3.53 -9.42 -10.40
CA SER A 108 4.55 -9.68 -9.40
C SER A 108 4.08 -9.19 -8.04
N GLY A 109 4.64 -9.78 -6.98
CA GLY A 109 4.32 -9.44 -5.60
C GLY A 109 3.68 -10.58 -4.84
N SER A 110 4.35 -11.03 -3.79
CA SER A 110 3.79 -11.96 -2.80
C SER A 110 4.37 -11.62 -1.44
N GLY A 111 3.66 -11.96 -0.37
CA GLY A 111 4.18 -11.72 0.96
C GLY A 111 3.34 -12.25 2.11
N VAL A 112 3.96 -12.18 3.28
CA VAL A 112 3.38 -12.46 4.58
C VAL A 112 3.48 -11.19 5.40
N TYR A 113 2.32 -10.66 5.80
CA TYR A 113 2.19 -9.39 6.50
C TYR A 113 1.43 -9.59 7.80
N SER A 114 1.76 -8.78 8.80
CA SER A 114 1.07 -8.69 10.09
C SER A 114 0.83 -7.23 10.40
N ALA A 115 -0.31 -6.88 10.97
CA ALA A 115 -0.64 -5.49 11.25
C ALA A 115 0.37 -4.78 12.17
N GLU A 116 0.86 -5.49 13.20
CA GLU A 116 1.79 -4.91 14.18
C GLU A 116 3.24 -4.90 13.65
N GLN A 117 3.63 -5.93 12.89
CA GLN A 117 5.02 -6.15 12.46
C GLN A 117 5.29 -5.71 11.01
N GLY A 118 4.23 -5.34 10.27
CA GLY A 118 4.27 -5.04 8.84
C GLY A 118 4.70 -6.24 8.00
N VAL A 119 5.60 -5.99 7.05
CA VAL A 119 6.13 -7.03 6.16
C VAL A 119 7.11 -7.96 6.88
N LEU A 120 6.78 -9.25 6.93
CA LEU A 120 7.61 -10.31 7.52
C LEU A 120 8.44 -11.04 6.49
N ALA A 121 7.87 -11.24 5.30
CA ALA A 121 8.53 -11.75 4.12
C ALA A 121 7.79 -11.23 2.89
N SER A 122 8.49 -10.74 1.88
CA SER A 122 7.87 -10.38 0.61
C SER A 122 8.84 -10.56 -0.56
N VAL A 123 8.28 -10.59 -1.76
CA VAL A 123 9.05 -10.56 -3.00
C VAL A 123 8.27 -9.80 -4.06
N MET A 124 8.93 -8.84 -4.70
CA MET A 124 8.58 -8.33 -6.02
C MET A 124 9.56 -8.99 -6.99
N ALA A 125 9.12 -10.10 -7.58
CA ALA A 125 9.93 -10.88 -8.52
C ALA A 125 10.09 -10.11 -9.85
N GLN A 126 11.30 -10.14 -10.40
CA GLN A 126 11.65 -9.51 -11.67
C GLN A 126 11.82 -10.53 -12.79
N GLU A 127 11.87 -11.83 -12.45
CA GLU A 127 11.97 -12.91 -13.41
C GLU A 127 10.86 -13.94 -13.18
N ASN A 128 10.60 -14.73 -14.22
CA ASN A 128 9.70 -15.87 -14.12
C ASN A 128 10.28 -16.94 -13.19
N GLY A 129 9.47 -17.48 -12.28
CA GLY A 129 9.89 -18.50 -11.35
C GLY A 129 8.91 -18.73 -10.20
N THR A 130 9.32 -19.62 -9.30
CA THR A 130 8.54 -20.01 -8.12
C THR A 130 9.32 -19.67 -6.87
N LYS A 131 8.66 -19.06 -5.88
CA LYS A 131 9.27 -18.76 -4.57
C LYS A 131 8.32 -19.14 -3.45
N LEU A 132 8.85 -19.84 -2.45
CA LEU A 132 8.17 -20.12 -1.19
C LEU A 132 8.60 -19.10 -0.15
N LEU A 133 7.64 -18.38 0.42
CA LEU A 133 7.87 -17.47 1.55
C LEU A 133 7.33 -18.12 2.82
N VAL A 134 8.14 -18.10 3.88
CA VAL A 134 7.77 -18.66 5.19
C VAL A 134 8.12 -17.64 6.27
N ALA A 135 7.14 -17.32 7.11
CA ALA A 135 7.31 -16.46 8.28
C ALA A 135 6.41 -16.94 9.43
N ARG A 136 6.73 -16.52 10.66
CA ARG A 136 5.87 -16.74 11.83
C ARG A 136 4.98 -15.51 12.00
N VAL A 137 3.69 -15.72 12.15
CA VAL A 137 2.69 -14.66 12.40
C VAL A 137 2.05 -14.86 13.78
N PRO A 138 1.62 -13.78 14.47
CA PRO A 138 0.85 -13.91 15.70
C PRO A 138 -0.55 -14.49 15.40
N ILE A 139 -1.05 -15.40 16.24
CA ILE A 139 -2.39 -16.01 16.06
C ILE A 139 -3.50 -14.96 16.18
N SER A 140 -3.30 -13.96 17.02
CA SER A 140 -4.23 -12.84 17.20
C SER A 140 -3.45 -11.55 16.96
N PRO A 141 -3.40 -11.06 15.70
CA PRO A 141 -2.73 -9.81 15.40
C PRO A 141 -3.40 -8.69 16.20
N ARG A 142 -2.58 -7.90 16.87
CA ARG A 142 -3.07 -6.68 17.50
C ARG A 142 -3.20 -5.62 16.43
N LYS A 143 -4.22 -4.76 16.57
CA LYS A 143 -4.22 -3.50 15.83
C LYS A 143 -2.91 -2.79 16.13
N TYR A 144 -2.31 -2.23 15.09
CA TYR A 144 -1.09 -1.46 15.23
C TYR A 144 -1.26 -0.39 16.33
N SER A 145 -0.25 -0.25 17.19
CA SER A 145 -0.18 0.80 18.20
C SER A 145 1.26 1.28 18.34
N ALA A 146 1.47 2.59 18.25
CA ALA A 146 2.79 3.21 18.44
C ALA A 146 3.36 2.98 19.86
N ALA A 147 2.53 2.57 20.83
CA ALA A 147 2.95 2.28 22.20
C ALA A 147 3.63 0.90 22.37
N ASN A 148 3.49 -0.02 21.42
CA ASN A 148 3.94 -1.41 21.54
C ASN A 148 5.28 -1.66 20.83
N ARG A 149 6.32 -0.88 21.13
CA ARG A 149 7.63 -1.05 20.49
C ARG A 149 8.37 -2.28 21.05
N GLU A 150 8.37 -3.40 20.32
CA GLU A 150 9.33 -4.51 20.54
C GLU A 150 10.30 -4.63 19.36
N ASN A 151 11.58 -4.89 19.68
CA ASN A 151 12.68 -4.89 18.73
C ASN A 151 12.59 -6.07 17.74
N GLY A 152 12.20 -5.80 16.49
CA GLY A 152 12.27 -6.74 15.38
C GLY A 152 13.65 -6.75 14.72
N GLN A 153 14.13 -7.92 14.30
CA GLN A 153 15.37 -8.02 13.51
C GLN A 153 15.14 -7.63 12.04
N ILE A 154 16.09 -6.86 11.51
CA ILE A 154 16.10 -6.32 10.15
C ILE A 154 16.64 -7.39 9.18
N ARG A 155 15.86 -7.79 8.17
CA ARG A 155 16.39 -8.51 7.00
C ARG A 155 16.59 -7.52 5.86
N LYS A 156 17.84 -7.24 5.51
CA LYS A 156 18.19 -6.40 4.36
C LYS A 156 17.82 -7.12 3.06
N GLY A 157 17.04 -6.46 2.21
CA GLY A 157 16.86 -6.87 0.82
C GLY A 157 18.14 -6.70 0.02
N SER A 158 18.38 -7.60 -0.92
CA SER A 158 19.46 -7.47 -1.91
C SER A 158 19.05 -6.48 -3.00
N PRO A 159 19.98 -5.65 -3.52
CA PRO A 159 19.73 -4.87 -4.72
C PRO A 159 19.72 -5.81 -5.94
N ALA A 160 18.77 -5.63 -6.85
CA ALA A 160 18.72 -6.34 -8.13
C ALA A 160 18.40 -5.37 -9.27
N THR A 161 19.04 -5.61 -10.41
CA THR A 161 18.84 -4.95 -11.71
C THR A 161 17.52 -5.39 -12.36
N PHE A 162 16.77 -4.45 -12.94
CA PHE A 162 15.32 -4.56 -13.19
C PHE A 162 14.90 -5.07 -14.58
N ASP A 163 13.95 -6.00 -14.61
CA ASP A 163 13.13 -6.39 -15.77
C ASP A 163 11.67 -6.68 -15.35
N LEU A 164 11.07 -5.78 -14.57
CA LEU A 164 9.66 -5.84 -14.15
C LEU A 164 8.90 -4.68 -14.80
N LEU A 165 7.91 -4.98 -15.63
CA LEU A 165 7.00 -3.97 -16.15
C LEU A 165 6.03 -3.54 -15.05
N LEU A 166 5.91 -2.25 -14.78
CA LEU A 166 4.88 -1.71 -13.89
C LEU A 166 3.80 -1.00 -14.70
N LYS A 167 2.56 -1.09 -14.23
CA LYS A 167 1.49 -0.21 -14.69
C LYS A 167 1.67 1.18 -14.07
N ASN A 168 1.07 2.16 -14.70
CA ASN A 168 1.17 3.56 -14.29
C ASN A 168 -0.25 4.09 -14.09
N ASP A 169 -0.53 4.61 -12.90
CA ASP A 169 -1.79 5.27 -12.61
C ASP A 169 -1.89 6.63 -13.34
N ASN A 170 -3.11 7.09 -13.56
CA ASN A 170 -3.35 8.41 -14.14
C ASN A 170 -3.59 9.45 -13.04
N LEU A 171 -2.54 10.15 -12.66
CA LEU A 171 -2.60 11.16 -11.59
C LEU A 171 -3.29 12.49 -11.98
N ARG A 172 -4.10 12.50 -13.05
CA ARG A 172 -4.79 13.71 -13.54
C ARG A 172 -5.79 14.28 -12.54
N ASP A 173 -6.47 13.42 -11.80
CA ASP A 173 -7.50 13.84 -10.85
C ASP A 173 -6.89 14.39 -9.54
N TYR A 174 -5.60 14.10 -9.31
CA TYR A 174 -4.85 14.53 -8.13
C TYR A 174 -4.38 15.98 -8.28
N THR A 175 -4.47 16.73 -7.19
CA THR A 175 -3.77 18.01 -7.04
C THR A 175 -2.42 17.78 -6.37
N SER A 176 -1.45 18.65 -6.63
CA SER A 176 -0.12 18.48 -6.04
C SER A 176 0.68 19.76 -5.87
N ALA A 177 1.60 19.73 -4.90
CA ALA A 177 2.56 20.78 -4.64
C ALA A 177 3.99 20.22 -4.53
N PRO A 178 5.00 20.87 -5.12
CA PRO A 178 6.38 20.39 -5.07
C PRO A 178 6.99 20.59 -3.67
N LEU A 179 7.81 19.63 -3.24
CA LEU A 179 8.68 19.77 -2.08
C LEU A 179 10.01 20.37 -2.55
N THR A 180 10.42 21.47 -1.92
CA THR A 180 11.73 22.08 -2.17
C THR A 180 12.75 21.58 -1.16
N PRO A 181 13.92 21.10 -1.59
CA PRO A 181 15.00 20.77 -0.68
C PRO A 181 15.66 22.06 -0.16
N GLU A 182 15.79 22.17 1.16
CA GLU A 182 16.49 23.28 1.82
C GLU A 182 17.38 22.74 2.94
N ILE A 183 18.68 23.01 2.83
CA ILE A 183 19.69 22.41 3.71
C ILE A 183 19.46 22.90 5.15
N GLY A 184 19.30 21.96 6.08
CA GLY A 184 19.24 22.25 7.52
C GLY A 184 17.92 22.86 8.01
N SER A 185 16.94 23.08 7.12
CA SER A 185 15.63 23.65 7.47
C SER A 185 14.58 22.55 7.66
N ASN A 186 13.76 22.68 8.70
CA ASN A 186 12.50 21.95 8.79
C ASN A 186 11.45 22.76 8.03
N LEU A 187 10.86 22.16 7.02
CA LEU A 187 9.87 22.78 6.15
C LEU A 187 8.50 22.17 6.41
N THR A 188 7.46 22.99 6.24
CA THR A 188 6.07 22.57 6.32
C THR A 188 5.35 23.00 5.04
N LEU A 189 4.67 22.07 4.39
CA LEU A 189 3.86 22.31 3.21
C LEU A 189 2.44 21.79 3.47
N THR A 190 1.43 22.61 3.20
CA THR A 190 0.03 22.17 3.24
C THR A 190 -0.59 22.34 1.86
N HIS A 191 -1.31 21.32 1.42
CA HIS A 191 -2.05 21.32 0.16
C HIS A 191 -3.41 20.65 0.36
N CYS A 192 -4.45 21.13 -0.31
CA CYS A 192 -5.80 20.63 -0.13
C CYS A 192 -6.49 20.40 -1.46
N GLN A 193 -7.38 19.41 -1.49
CA GLN A 193 -8.36 19.18 -2.54
C GLN A 193 -9.70 18.84 -1.90
N ALA A 194 -10.76 19.52 -2.34
CA ALA A 194 -12.08 19.41 -1.72
C ALA A 194 -11.98 19.56 -0.18
N ASP A 195 -12.41 18.55 0.59
CA ASP A 195 -12.44 18.61 2.05
C ASP A 195 -11.17 18.04 2.71
N LEU A 196 -10.29 17.39 1.92
CA LEU A 196 -9.02 16.86 2.40
C LEU A 196 -7.89 17.89 2.27
N CYS A 197 -7.32 18.24 3.42
CA CYS A 197 -6.09 19.00 3.57
C CYS A 197 -4.99 18.11 4.13
N CYS A 198 -3.89 18.03 3.40
CA CYS A 198 -2.69 17.28 3.77
C CYS A 198 -1.58 18.24 4.16
N THR A 199 -0.94 17.98 5.31
CA THR A 199 0.24 18.71 5.77
C THR A 199 1.43 17.77 5.83
N VAL A 200 2.55 18.21 5.27
CA VAL A 200 3.83 17.51 5.36
C VAL A 200 4.86 18.36 6.09
N ASP A 201 5.43 17.82 7.16
CA ASP A 201 6.59 18.38 7.85
C ASP A 201 7.81 17.55 7.47
N TYR A 202 8.84 18.17 6.89
CA TYR A 202 9.94 17.43 6.31
C TYR A 202 11.28 18.16 6.41
N GLN A 203 12.34 17.37 6.40
CA GLN A 203 13.71 17.81 6.18
C GLN A 203 14.29 16.98 5.04
N LEU A 204 14.50 17.62 3.89
CA LEU A 204 14.91 16.99 2.64
C LEU A 204 16.30 17.50 2.22
N GLU A 205 17.24 16.58 2.07
CA GLU A 205 18.60 16.91 1.62
C GLU A 205 18.90 16.27 0.27
N LEU A 206 19.42 17.10 -0.64
CA LEU A 206 20.02 16.63 -1.88
C LEU A 206 21.46 16.20 -1.59
N VAL A 207 21.73 14.91 -1.78
CA VAL A 207 23.07 14.33 -1.67
C VAL A 207 23.84 14.58 -2.96
N ASP A 208 23.17 14.53 -4.12
CA ASP A 208 23.67 14.89 -5.44
C ASP A 208 22.51 15.48 -6.26
N ALA A 209 22.77 16.50 -7.08
CA ALA A 209 21.76 17.12 -7.94
C ALA A 209 21.50 16.31 -9.23
N SER A 210 22.47 15.52 -9.68
CA SER A 210 22.30 14.69 -10.88
C SER A 210 21.37 13.51 -10.58
N GLY A 211 20.32 13.27 -11.38
CA GLY A 211 19.43 12.11 -11.18
C GLY A 211 18.64 12.07 -9.87
N ALA A 212 18.46 13.21 -9.19
CA ALA A 212 17.59 13.30 -8.01
C ALA A 212 16.11 13.30 -8.41
N PHE A 213 15.27 12.67 -7.58
CA PHE A 213 13.83 12.70 -7.76
C PHE A 213 13.26 14.09 -7.44
N ASN A 214 12.25 14.49 -8.20
CA ASN A 214 11.37 15.58 -7.79
C ASN A 214 10.32 15.02 -6.84
N TYR A 215 10.23 15.54 -5.63
CA TYR A 215 9.21 15.10 -4.68
C TYR A 215 8.00 16.02 -4.72
N ARG A 216 6.81 15.43 -4.68
CA ARG A 216 5.55 16.18 -4.65
C ARG A 216 4.65 15.63 -3.56
N LEU A 217 3.97 16.53 -2.84
CA LEU A 217 2.80 16.19 -2.03
C LEU A 217 1.62 16.10 -3.00
N VAL A 218 1.05 14.92 -3.14
CA VAL A 218 -0.20 14.70 -3.88
C VAL A 218 -1.36 14.55 -2.92
N VAL A 219 -2.49 15.12 -3.33
CA VAL A 219 -3.75 15.11 -2.59
C VAL A 219 -4.87 14.74 -3.55
N ILE A 220 -5.80 13.90 -3.11
CA ILE A 220 -7.09 13.64 -3.76
C ILE A 220 -8.15 13.47 -2.68
N ASP A 221 -9.34 14.01 -2.95
CA ASP A 221 -10.59 13.71 -2.25
C ASP A 221 -11.69 13.74 -3.31
N GLY A 222 -12.03 12.57 -3.85
CA GLY A 222 -12.90 12.50 -5.02
C GLY A 222 -12.94 11.14 -5.68
N ILE A 223 -13.61 11.06 -6.83
CA ILE A 223 -13.76 9.84 -7.61
C ILE A 223 -12.56 9.69 -8.55
N VAL A 224 -11.88 8.54 -8.49
CA VAL A 224 -10.70 8.21 -9.31
C VAL A 224 -11.04 7.04 -10.22
N THR A 225 -10.63 7.15 -11.48
CA THR A 225 -10.84 6.12 -12.50
C THR A 225 -9.53 5.44 -12.87
N HIS A 226 -9.45 4.13 -12.71
CA HIS A 226 -8.21 3.36 -12.90
C HIS A 226 -8.24 2.44 -14.13
N ASP A 227 -7.04 2.08 -14.61
CA ASP A 227 -6.78 1.19 -15.76
C ASP A 227 -7.66 1.48 -16.99
N GLY A 228 -7.89 2.77 -17.29
CA GLY A 228 -8.70 3.20 -18.44
C GLY A 228 -10.21 2.99 -18.27
N GLY A 229 -10.72 3.00 -17.04
CA GLY A 229 -12.16 2.87 -16.76
C GLY A 229 -12.61 1.49 -16.30
N LYS A 230 -11.68 0.60 -15.94
CA LYS A 230 -12.05 -0.74 -15.47
C LYS A 230 -12.68 -0.76 -14.10
N TYR A 231 -12.29 0.17 -13.25
CA TYR A 231 -12.88 0.36 -11.93
C TYR A 231 -12.78 1.82 -11.51
N VAL A 232 -13.69 2.20 -10.63
CA VAL A 232 -13.87 3.55 -10.14
C VAL A 232 -14.08 3.47 -8.64
N ASN A 233 -13.28 4.23 -7.89
CA ASN A 233 -13.38 4.32 -6.43
C ASN A 233 -13.49 5.79 -6.04
N ARG A 234 -14.15 6.08 -4.91
CA ARG A 234 -13.94 7.36 -4.23
C ARG A 234 -12.70 7.21 -3.36
N GLU A 235 -11.75 8.13 -3.44
CA GLU A 235 -10.44 8.03 -2.79
C GLU A 235 -10.12 9.28 -1.98
N GLN A 236 -9.42 9.07 -0.86
CA GLN A 236 -8.75 10.12 -0.11
C GLN A 236 -7.28 9.74 0.07
N VAL A 237 -6.37 10.51 -0.51
CA VAL A 237 -4.93 10.24 -0.41
C VAL A 237 -4.17 11.50 0.01
N CYS A 238 -3.30 11.34 1.01
CA CYS A 238 -2.25 12.29 1.34
C CYS A 238 -0.90 11.57 1.21
N SER A 239 -0.10 11.89 0.20
CA SER A 239 1.18 11.18 0.01
C SER A 239 2.27 12.05 -0.58
N VAL A 240 3.50 11.83 -0.12
CA VAL A 240 4.70 12.31 -0.80
C VAL A 240 5.13 11.24 -1.79
N ILE A 241 5.21 11.60 -3.06
CA ILE A 241 5.66 10.72 -4.14
C ILE A 241 6.86 11.29 -4.89
N ALA A 242 7.69 10.39 -5.40
CA ALA A 242 8.82 10.71 -6.26
C ALA A 242 8.39 10.79 -7.73
N CYS A 243 8.97 11.73 -8.47
CA CYS A 243 8.66 12.00 -9.86
C CYS A 243 9.92 12.12 -10.70
N SER A 244 9.85 11.59 -11.93
CA SER A 244 10.94 11.63 -12.90
C SER A 244 11.22 13.07 -13.38
N GLY A 245 10.17 13.90 -13.43
CA GLY A 245 10.20 15.31 -13.83
C GLY A 245 9.42 16.22 -12.88
N ALA A 246 9.23 17.47 -13.30
CA ALA A 246 8.57 18.48 -12.48
C ALA A 246 7.04 18.28 -12.36
N GLU A 247 6.42 17.64 -13.36
CA GLU A 247 4.96 17.51 -13.47
C GLU A 247 4.44 16.26 -12.75
N THR A 248 3.20 16.33 -12.22
CA THR A 248 2.56 15.22 -11.50
C THR A 248 2.45 13.95 -12.35
N THR A 249 2.23 14.09 -13.66
CA THR A 249 2.10 12.95 -14.58
C THR A 249 3.35 12.09 -14.65
N SER A 250 4.49 12.64 -14.23
CA SER A 250 5.79 11.97 -14.25
C SER A 250 6.09 11.16 -12.98
N CYS A 251 5.18 11.19 -12.00
CA CYS A 251 5.30 10.46 -10.73
C CYS A 251 4.78 9.02 -10.80
N SER A 252 4.15 8.68 -11.92
CA SER A 252 3.73 7.32 -12.25
C SER A 252 4.61 6.69 -13.33
N ASP A 253 5.60 7.41 -13.87
CA ASP A 253 6.46 6.89 -14.93
C ASP A 253 7.21 5.64 -14.45
N ASP A 254 7.46 4.71 -15.38
CA ASP A 254 8.29 3.56 -15.09
C ASP A 254 9.68 4.07 -14.68
N LEU A 255 10.02 3.82 -13.43
CA LEU A 255 11.31 4.17 -12.90
C LEU A 255 12.30 3.20 -13.54
N SER A 256 12.87 3.56 -14.69
CA SER A 256 14.06 2.86 -15.17
C SER A 256 15.18 3.20 -14.18
N LEU A 257 15.39 2.30 -13.21
CA LEU A 257 16.26 2.49 -12.04
C LEU A 257 17.76 2.62 -12.37
N SER A 258 18.12 2.61 -13.66
CA SER A 258 19.45 3.00 -14.15
C SER A 258 19.69 4.51 -14.11
N THR A 259 18.65 5.34 -14.00
CA THR A 259 18.76 6.80 -14.01
C THR A 259 18.68 7.46 -12.62
N TYR A 260 18.12 6.75 -11.63
CA TYR A 260 17.83 7.33 -10.33
C TYR A 260 18.68 6.70 -9.22
N SER A 261 19.67 7.47 -8.77
CA SER A 261 20.50 7.15 -7.62
C SER A 261 19.91 7.72 -6.32
N ALA A 262 20.40 7.23 -5.18
CA ALA A 262 20.01 7.63 -3.82
C ALA A 262 20.45 9.05 -3.46
N ASN A 263 19.98 10.00 -4.26
CA ASN A 263 20.50 11.35 -4.33
C ASN A 263 19.64 12.32 -3.53
N THR A 264 18.59 11.80 -2.91
CA THR A 264 17.74 12.53 -2.00
C THR A 264 17.54 11.72 -0.72
N LEU A 265 17.72 12.39 0.42
CA LEU A 265 17.61 11.82 1.75
C LEU A 265 16.55 12.59 2.54
N PHE A 266 15.50 11.91 2.97
CA PHE A 266 14.61 12.44 4.00
C PHE A 266 15.26 12.20 5.36
N LYS A 267 15.62 13.28 6.07
CA LYS A 267 16.06 13.21 7.46
C LYS A 267 14.88 13.04 8.41
N SER A 268 13.81 13.77 8.13
CA SER A 268 12.51 13.67 8.77
C SER A 268 11.41 13.80 7.71
N LEU A 269 10.32 13.07 7.91
CA LEU A 269 9.12 13.21 7.10
C LEU A 269 7.93 12.80 7.96
N VAL A 270 6.94 13.68 8.02
CA VAL A 270 5.65 13.48 8.65
C VAL A 270 4.59 13.87 7.64
N VAL A 271 3.66 12.98 7.36
CA VAL A 271 2.47 13.25 6.53
C VAL A 271 1.25 13.17 7.43
N SER A 272 0.44 14.23 7.43
CA SER A 272 -0.80 14.30 8.20
C SER A 272 -1.97 14.72 7.32
N GLY A 273 -3.19 14.28 7.62
CA GLY A 273 -4.39 14.68 6.89
C GLY A 273 -5.69 14.53 7.70
N ASN A 274 -6.68 15.37 7.39
CA ASN A 274 -8.02 15.36 8.00
C ASN A 274 -8.99 14.45 7.23
N PHE A 275 -8.65 13.17 7.12
CA PHE A 275 -9.49 12.19 6.43
C PHE A 275 -10.91 12.12 7.01
N SER A 276 -11.90 11.97 6.14
CA SER A 276 -13.32 11.82 6.50
C SER A 276 -13.76 10.36 6.63
N THR A 277 -12.81 9.43 6.61
CA THR A 277 -13.03 7.98 6.61
C THR A 277 -12.17 7.30 7.67
N ASP A 278 -12.67 6.19 8.20
CA ASP A 278 -12.02 5.39 9.23
C ASP A 278 -11.10 4.30 8.66
N LEU A 279 -11.10 4.09 7.33
CA LEU A 279 -10.22 3.13 6.68
C LEU A 279 -9.00 3.80 6.07
N LEU A 280 -7.95 3.86 6.88
CA LEU A 280 -6.71 4.52 6.53
C LEU A 280 -5.59 3.49 6.46
N GLN A 281 -4.83 3.52 5.37
CA GLN A 281 -3.79 2.54 5.09
C GLN A 281 -2.44 3.26 4.94
N PRO A 282 -1.40 2.91 5.73
CA PRO A 282 -0.08 3.48 5.56
C PRO A 282 0.59 2.89 4.31
N ASN A 283 0.71 3.69 3.27
CA ASN A 283 1.26 3.29 1.98
C ASN A 283 2.72 3.78 1.86
N THR A 284 3.66 2.85 1.70
CA THR A 284 5.09 3.18 1.60
C THR A 284 5.78 2.34 0.54
N LEU A 285 6.71 2.93 -0.20
CA LEU A 285 7.52 2.22 -1.18
C LEU A 285 8.91 2.82 -1.25
N VAL A 286 9.91 1.95 -1.29
CA VAL A 286 11.31 2.28 -1.52
C VAL A 286 11.76 1.63 -2.81
N VAL A 287 12.48 2.40 -3.61
CA VAL A 287 13.07 1.97 -4.88
C VAL A 287 14.61 1.88 -4.74
N PRO A 288 15.34 1.18 -5.62
CA PRO A 288 14.86 0.26 -6.64
C PRO A 288 14.19 -1.00 -6.08
N SER A 289 14.35 -1.35 -4.82
CA SER A 289 13.98 -2.69 -4.32
C SER A 289 12.49 -3.05 -4.39
N LEU A 290 11.61 -2.06 -4.64
CA LEU A 290 10.15 -2.16 -4.55
C LEU A 290 9.71 -2.82 -3.24
N GLN A 291 10.33 -2.38 -2.15
CA GLN A 291 10.02 -2.85 -0.81
C GLN A 291 9.23 -1.79 -0.06
N VAL A 292 8.36 -2.26 0.83
CA VAL A 292 7.62 -1.40 1.76
C VAL A 292 8.44 -1.20 3.04
N LEU A 293 8.24 -0.08 3.70
CA LEU A 293 8.81 0.18 5.01
C LEU A 293 8.08 -0.64 6.09
N ARG A 294 8.74 -0.89 7.23
CA ARG A 294 8.14 -1.61 8.36
C ARG A 294 7.69 -0.65 9.47
N PRO A 295 6.49 -0.88 10.05
CA PRO A 295 6.04 -0.13 11.21
C PRO A 295 7.00 -0.33 12.40
N LEU A 296 7.09 0.67 13.28
CA LEU A 296 7.96 0.76 14.47
C LEU A 296 9.47 0.83 14.19
N ASP A 297 9.94 0.14 13.16
CA ASP A 297 11.33 0.17 12.70
C ASP A 297 11.60 1.39 11.82
N ASP A 298 10.75 1.63 10.81
CA ASP A 298 10.94 2.63 9.77
C ASP A 298 9.93 3.79 9.84
N PHE A 299 8.72 3.53 10.35
CA PHE A 299 7.71 4.56 10.55
C PHE A 299 6.83 4.32 11.79
N LEU A 300 6.26 5.41 12.30
CA LEU A 300 5.12 5.41 13.21
C LEU A 300 3.87 5.81 12.46
N TYR A 301 2.79 5.07 12.69
CA TYR A 301 1.47 5.35 12.15
C TYR A 301 0.53 5.72 13.29
N ALA A 302 -0.37 6.67 13.08
CA ALA A 302 -1.37 7.08 14.07
C ALA A 302 -2.65 7.48 13.31
N PRO A 303 -3.46 6.49 12.89
CA PRO A 303 -4.76 6.79 12.32
C PRO A 303 -5.62 7.43 13.40
N SER A 304 -6.24 8.55 13.06
CA SER A 304 -7.24 9.20 13.89
C SER A 304 -8.43 9.60 13.05
N PHE A 305 -9.58 9.13 13.49
CA PHE A 305 -10.88 9.49 12.97
C PHE A 305 -11.88 9.44 14.15
N PRO A 306 -12.84 10.37 14.28
CA PRO A 306 -13.06 11.56 13.45
C PRO A 306 -12.39 12.85 13.98
N THR A 307 -11.70 12.80 15.11
CA THR A 307 -11.41 14.00 15.91
C THR A 307 -10.01 14.62 15.75
N SER A 308 -9.07 13.96 15.07
CA SER A 308 -7.74 14.55 14.82
C SER A 308 -7.14 14.11 13.49
N ALA A 309 -6.12 14.81 13.02
CA ALA A 309 -5.44 14.47 11.78
C ALA A 309 -4.70 13.14 11.91
N SER A 310 -4.97 12.21 11.01
CA SER A 310 -4.22 10.98 10.90
C SER A 310 -2.79 11.28 10.48
N ARG A 311 -1.83 10.55 11.04
CA ARG A 311 -0.41 10.86 10.89
C ARG A 311 0.42 9.63 10.55
N LEU A 312 1.37 9.80 9.63
CA LEU A 312 2.40 8.83 9.28
C LEU A 312 3.77 9.52 9.35
N GLN A 313 4.71 8.94 10.08
CA GLN A 313 5.99 9.60 10.39
C GLN A 313 7.16 8.63 10.25
N LEU A 314 8.24 9.04 9.59
CA LEU A 314 9.50 8.30 9.60
C LEU A 314 10.15 8.29 10.99
N THR A 315 10.72 7.15 11.39
CA THR A 315 11.50 6.99 12.63
C THR A 315 13.01 7.13 12.42
N ARG A 316 13.46 7.10 11.17
CA ARG A 316 14.86 7.20 10.75
C ARG A 316 14.95 7.88 9.39
N SER A 317 16.17 8.27 9.01
CA SER A 317 16.41 8.77 7.66
C SER A 317 16.20 7.67 6.62
N VAL A 318 15.59 8.03 5.50
CA VAL A 318 15.29 7.13 4.37
C VAL A 318 15.67 7.82 3.06
N SER A 319 16.39 7.10 2.22
CA SER A 319 16.66 7.47 0.83
C SER A 319 15.82 6.62 -0.13
N ASN A 320 15.73 7.05 -1.40
CA ASN A 320 14.98 6.36 -2.45
C ASN A 320 13.51 6.08 -2.11
N LEU A 321 12.89 6.99 -1.36
CA LEU A 321 11.47 6.89 -1.06
C LEU A 321 10.70 7.16 -2.35
N HIS A 322 9.87 6.23 -2.79
CA HIS A 322 9.01 6.46 -3.95
C HIS A 322 7.64 6.98 -3.53
N ALA A 323 7.07 6.38 -2.50
CA ALA A 323 5.78 6.79 -1.95
C ALA A 323 5.85 6.72 -0.42
N PHE A 324 5.26 7.70 0.23
CA PHE A 324 5.08 7.73 1.68
C PHE A 324 3.87 8.57 2.04
N GLY A 325 2.80 7.90 2.46
CA GLY A 325 1.54 8.57 2.72
C GLY A 325 0.46 7.68 3.29
N ILE A 326 -0.70 8.28 3.48
CA ILE A 326 -1.91 7.61 3.92
C ILE A 326 -2.83 7.52 2.72
N PHE A 327 -3.16 6.29 2.35
CA PHE A 327 -4.06 5.96 1.27
C PHE A 327 -5.40 5.52 1.86
N SER A 328 -6.48 5.99 1.27
CA SER A 328 -7.83 5.57 1.59
C SER A 328 -8.67 5.58 0.34
N HIS A 329 -9.66 4.71 0.34
CA HIS A 329 -10.68 4.61 -0.67
C HIS A 329 -11.97 4.18 0.01
N ASP A 330 -13.09 4.65 -0.53
CA ASP A 330 -14.40 4.16 -0.18
C ASP A 330 -14.64 2.87 -0.96
N PHE A 331 -15.05 1.89 -0.17
CA PHE A 331 -15.22 0.52 -0.59
C PHE A 331 -16.68 0.20 -0.91
N GLU A 332 -17.59 1.13 -0.62
CA GLU A 332 -18.95 1.15 -1.14
C GLU A 332 -18.90 1.73 -2.57
N PRO A 333 -19.76 1.27 -3.51
CA PRO A 333 -19.80 1.84 -4.84
C PRO A 333 -19.96 3.35 -4.73
N ALA A 334 -19.09 4.13 -5.38
CA ALA A 334 -19.41 5.52 -5.65
C ALA A 334 -20.76 5.51 -6.35
N ASP A 335 -21.77 6.18 -5.78
CA ASP A 335 -23.14 6.19 -6.31
C ASP A 335 -23.11 6.28 -7.85
N ALA A 336 -23.59 5.22 -8.49
CA ALA A 336 -23.51 5.03 -9.94
C ALA A 336 -24.36 6.04 -10.72
#